data_AF-A0A0C2CXE0-F1
#
_entry.id   AF-A0A0C2CXE0-F1
#
_cell.length_a   1.000
_cell.length_b   1.000
_cell.length_c   1.000
_cell.angle_alpha   90.00
_cell.angle_beta   90.00
_cell.angle_gamma   90.00
#
_symmetry.space_group_name_H-M   'P 1'
#
loop_
_entity.id
_entity.type
_entity.pdbx_description
1 polymer ?
#
loop_
_entity_poly.entity_id
_entity_poly.type
_entity_poly.pdbx_seq_one_letter_code
_entity_poly.pdbx_strand_id
1 'polypeptide(L)' 'MGAGVGQSPVIYNSATPAELHIPSFDNGRRVQLVIIPLPGASRFHVNLRTGSDIALHFNPRFDVKSHFI' A
#
# COMPACT_ATOMS: atom_id res chain seq x y z
N MET A 1 15.89 24.00 -16.03
CA MET A 1 16.46 22.66 -15.77
C MET A 1 15.33 21.77 -15.25
N GLY A 2 14.56 21.15 -16.13
CA GLY A 2 13.45 20.26 -15.74
C GLY A 2 13.99 18.87 -15.49
N ALA A 3 13.98 18.42 -14.23
CA ALA A 3 14.33 17.05 -13.89
C ALA A 3 13.22 16.13 -14.41
N GLY A 4 13.56 15.23 -15.32
CA GLY A 4 12.66 14.19 -15.80
C GLY A 4 12.19 13.35 -14.62
N VAL A 5 10.89 13.39 -14.33
CA VAL A 5 10.26 12.44 -13.43
C VAL A 5 10.36 11.08 -14.12
N GLY A 6 11.32 10.26 -13.70
CA GLY A 6 11.37 8.85 -14.10
C GLY A 6 9.99 8.24 -13.87
N GLN A 7 9.50 7.44 -14.82
CA GLN A 7 8.16 6.86 -14.71
C GLN A 7 8.02 6.15 -13.37
N SER A 8 7.07 6.59 -12.56
CA SER A 8 6.78 5.92 -11.30
C SER A 8 6.36 4.48 -11.62
N PRO A 9 6.86 3.48 -10.89
CA PRO A 9 6.51 2.09 -11.16
C PRO A 9 5.00 1.90 -10.92
N VAL A 10 4.30 1.32 -11.89
CA VAL A 10 2.86 0.99 -11.81
C VAL A 10 2.68 -0.48 -12.13
N ILE A 11 1.84 -1.16 -11.35
CA ILE A 11 1.42 -2.54 -11.59
C ILE A 11 -0.10 -2.58 -11.72
N TYR A 12 -0.60 -3.38 -12.66
CA TYR A 12 -2.02 -3.56 -12.91
C TYR A 12 -2.40 -5.03 -12.67
N ASN A 13 -3.56 -5.26 -12.07
CA ASN A 13 -4.16 -6.59 -11.88
C ASN A 13 -3.19 -7.64 -11.27
N SER A 14 -2.33 -7.21 -10.35
CA SER A 14 -1.39 -8.09 -9.66
C SER A 14 -2.13 -9.04 -8.70
N ALA A 15 -1.66 -10.28 -8.58
CA ALA A 15 -2.19 -11.24 -7.63
C ALA A 15 -1.80 -10.86 -6.18
N THR A 16 -2.58 -11.31 -5.19
CA THR A 16 -2.24 -11.13 -3.77
C THR A 16 -1.44 -12.35 -3.28
N PRO A 17 -0.25 -12.18 -2.64
CA PRO A 17 0.38 -10.91 -2.28
C PRO A 17 1.08 -10.22 -3.47
N ALA A 18 0.96 -8.88 -3.54
CA ALA A 18 1.65 -8.04 -4.51
C ALA A 18 2.80 -7.29 -3.84
N GLU A 19 3.94 -7.18 -4.53
CA GLU A 19 5.09 -6.41 -4.08
C GLU A 19 5.55 -5.45 -5.20
N LEU A 20 5.86 -4.22 -4.82
CA LEU A 20 6.31 -3.17 -5.73
C LEU A 20 7.54 -2.49 -5.12
N HIS A 21 8.67 -2.58 -5.80
CA HIS A 21 9.86 -1.83 -5.41
C HIS A 21 9.66 -0.35 -5.75
N ILE A 22 9.74 0.51 -4.74
CA ILE A 22 9.65 1.96 -4.90
C ILE A 22 11.05 2.54 -4.60
N PRO A 23 11.81 2.97 -5.62
CA PRO A 23 13.23 3.30 -5.46
C PRO A 23 13.50 4.52 -4.55
N SER A 24 12.48 5.35 -4.26
CA SER A 24 12.53 6.31 -3.14
C SER A 24 11.12 6.73 -2.73
N PHE A 25 10.91 7.03 -1.46
CA PHE A 25 9.66 7.56 -0.94
C PHE A 25 9.93 8.81 -0.08
N ASP A 26 10.24 9.92 -0.77
CA ASP A 26 10.61 11.21 -0.18
C ASP A 26 9.41 12.19 -0.13
N ASN A 27 9.67 13.39 0.40
CA ASN A 27 8.65 14.40 0.64
C ASN A 27 7.85 14.72 -0.63
N GLY A 28 6.52 14.61 -0.53
CA GLY A 28 5.60 14.90 -1.63
C GLY A 28 5.30 13.70 -2.54
N ARG A 29 5.94 12.54 -2.36
CA ARG A 29 5.56 11.33 -3.09
C ARG A 29 4.26 10.73 -2.59
N ARG A 30 3.53 10.11 -3.53
CA ARG A 30 2.25 9.46 -3.29
C ARG A 30 2.27 8.04 -3.86
N VAL A 31 1.74 7.10 -3.10
CA VAL A 31 1.34 5.78 -3.59
C VAL A 31 -0.17 5.75 -3.62
N GLN A 32 -0.75 5.34 -4.76
CA GLN A 32 -2.18 5.16 -4.90
C GLN A 32 -2.47 3.69 -5.20
N LEU A 33 -3.43 3.13 -4.45
CA LEU A 33 -3.85 1.74 -4.56
C LEU A 33 -5.33 1.74 -4.91
N VAL A 34 -5.69 0.98 -5.95
CA VAL A 34 -7.08 0.66 -6.28
C VAL A 34 -7.25 -0.82 -5.99
N ILE A 35 -8.05 -1.15 -4.97
CA ILE A 35 -8.20 -2.50 -4.45
C ILE A 35 -9.66 -2.80 -4.15
N ILE A 36 -10.01 -4.09 -4.24
CA ILE A 36 -11.32 -4.61 -3.85
C ILE A 36 -11.05 -5.67 -2.77
N PRO A 37 -11.47 -5.46 -1.51
CA PRO A 37 -11.39 -6.49 -0.49
C PRO A 37 -12.15 -7.74 -0.92
N LEU A 38 -11.58 -8.92 -0.66
CA LEU A 38 -12.23 -10.18 -0.99
C LEU A 38 -13.50 -10.36 -0.15
N PRO A 39 -14.59 -10.93 -0.72
CA PRO A 39 -15.78 -11.29 0.04
C PRO A 39 -15.41 -12.18 1.24
N GLY A 40 -15.90 -11.81 2.43
CA GLY A 40 -15.65 -12.56 3.66
C GLY A 40 -14.25 -12.39 4.27
N ALA A 41 -13.38 -11.56 3.70
CA ALA A 41 -12.09 -11.27 4.32
C ALA A 41 -12.27 -10.54 5.65
N SER A 42 -11.59 -11.00 6.71
CA SER A 42 -11.57 -10.30 8.00
C SER A 42 -10.66 -9.08 7.99
N ARG A 43 -9.63 -9.05 7.14
CA ARG A 43 -8.65 -7.97 7.04
C ARG A 43 -7.89 -8.00 5.72
N PHE A 44 -7.25 -6.88 5.38
CA PHE A 44 -6.11 -6.83 4.46
C PHE A 44 -5.07 -5.86 5.03
N HIS A 45 -3.85 -5.90 4.51
CA HIS A 45 -2.84 -4.91 4.91
C HIS A 45 -1.96 -4.47 3.75
N VAL A 46 -1.42 -3.27 3.89
CA VAL A 46 -0.43 -2.66 3.02
C VAL A 46 0.74 -2.24 3.89
N ASN A 47 1.92 -2.75 3.56
CA ASN A 47 3.16 -2.39 4.24
C ASN A 47 4.00 -1.49 3.34
N LEU A 48 4.41 -0.32 3.84
CA LEU A 48 5.57 0.38 3.28
C LEU A 48 6.80 -0.08 4.06
N ARG A 49 7.75 -0.70 3.35
CA ARG A 49 8.93 -1.34 3.95
C ARG A 49 10.20 -0.58 3.61
N THR A 50 11.16 -0.63 4.54
CA THR A 50 12.52 -0.11 4.35
C THR A 50 13.51 -1.17 4.80
N GLY A 51 14.16 -1.83 3.83
CA GLY A 51 15.00 -3.00 4.14
C GLY A 51 14.21 -4.07 4.90
N SER A 52 14.63 -4.36 6.13
CA SER A 52 13.98 -5.34 7.02
C SER A 52 12.76 -4.80 7.78
N ASP A 53 12.55 -3.49 7.84
CA ASP A 53 11.53 -2.86 8.69
C ASP A 53 10.24 -2.49 7.96
N ILE A 54 9.16 -2.28 8.75
CA ILE A 54 7.88 -1.76 8.27
C ILE A 54 7.72 -0.32 8.78
N ALA A 55 7.87 0.64 7.88
CA ALA A 55 7.71 2.06 8.19
C ALA A 55 6.23 2.45 8.38
N LEU A 56 5.33 1.81 7.63
CA LEU A 56 3.88 1.98 7.76
C LEU A 56 3.18 0.63 7.60
N HIS A 57 2.33 0.30 8.57
CA HIS A 57 1.43 -0.86 8.52
C HIS A 57 -0.02 -0.38 8.48
N PHE A 58 -0.59 -0.25 7.28
CA PHE A 58 -2.01 0.05 7.11
C PHE A 58 -2.79 -1.28 7.10
N ASN A 59 -3.69 -1.49 8.04
CA ASN A 59 -4.34 -2.79 8.28
C ASN A 59 -5.84 -2.66 8.58
N PRO A 60 -6.69 -2.38 7.58
CA PRO A 60 -8.12 -2.40 7.77
C PRO A 60 -8.60 -3.78 8.22
N ARG A 61 -9.43 -3.76 9.26
CA ARG A 61 -10.02 -4.94 9.89
C ARG A 61 -11.53 -4.78 9.88
N PHE A 62 -12.24 -5.75 9.33
CA PHE A 62 -13.70 -5.81 9.23
C PHE A 62 -14.33 -6.64 10.36
N ASP A 63 -13.51 -7.36 11.12
CA ASP A 63 -13.90 -8.20 12.24
C ASP A 63 -13.92 -7.48 13.59
N VAL A 64 -13.53 -6.20 13.61
CA VAL A 64 -13.58 -5.39 14.83
C VAL A 64 -15.01 -4.89 15.04
N LYS A 65 -15.62 -5.30 16.15
CA LYS A 65 -16.92 -4.74 16.56
C LYS A 65 -16.76 -3.24 16.76
N SER A 66 -17.62 -2.44 16.13
CA SER A 66 -17.74 -1.01 16.41
C SER A 66 -18.00 -0.85 17.91
N HIS A 67 -17.05 -0.28 18.66
CA HIS A 67 -17.37 0.30 19.95
C HIS A 67 -18.10 1.61 19.65
N PHE A 68 -19.43 1.57 19.72
CA PHE A 68 -20.19 2.79 19.85
C PHE A 68 -19.84 3.38 21.22
N ILE A 69 -19.07 4.47 21.20
CA ILE A 69 -18.94 5.40 22.33
C ILE A 69 -20.15 6.33 22.38
#